data_AF-A0A9E5T4C4-F1
#
_entry.id   AF-A0A9E5T4C4-F1
#
_cell.length_a   1.000
_cell.length_b   1.000
_cell.length_c   1.000
_cell.angle_alpha   90.00
_cell.angle_beta   90.00
_cell.angle_gamma   90.00
#
_symmetry.space_group_name_H-M   'P 1'
#
loop_
_entity.id
_entity.type
_entity.pdbx_description
1 polymer ?
#
loop_
_entity_poly.entity_id
_entity_poly.type
_entity_poly.pdbx_seq_one_letter_code
_entity_poly.pdbx_strand_id
1 'polypeptide(L)' 'MTEFRHTYWGRQIQNLAHELSKLAIACDIELGKPGLAERILKNDSTVCGKNNPKAFEQMRQHLTALFNVEKGAV' A
#
# COMPACT_ATOMS: atom_id res chain seq x y z
N MET A 1 -2.85 6.29 21.78
CA MET A 1 -1.75 6.22 20.80
C MET A 1 -0.91 5.02 21.16
N THR A 2 -0.70 4.09 20.24
CA THR A 2 0.16 2.92 20.48
C THR A 2 1.60 3.41 20.58
N GLU A 3 2.22 3.28 21.76
CA GLU A 3 3.64 3.59 21.92
C GLU A 3 4.48 2.48 21.28
N PHE A 4 5.20 2.80 20.21
CA PHE A 4 6.18 1.90 19.63
C PHE A 4 7.42 1.88 20.52
N ARG A 5 7.84 0.68 20.97
CA ARG A 5 9.12 0.51 21.71
C ARG A 5 10.34 1.05 20.94
N HIS A 6 10.27 1.07 19.62
CA HIS A 6 11.28 1.66 18.73
C HIS A 6 10.71 2.92 18.06
N THR A 7 11.07 4.10 18.55
CA THR A 7 10.53 5.38 18.09
C THR A 7 10.84 5.68 16.62
N TYR A 8 12.04 5.33 16.15
CA TYR A 8 12.43 5.47 14.75
C TYR A 8 11.55 4.62 13.82
N TRP A 9 11.49 3.32 14.07
CA TRP A 9 10.70 2.39 13.27
C TRP A 9 9.19 2.67 13.37
N GLY A 10 8.70 3.05 14.55
CA GLY A 10 7.33 3.49 14.74
C GLY A 10 6.96 4.66 13.84
N ARG A 11 7.83 5.68 13.76
CA ARG A 11 7.62 6.83 12.87
C ARG A 11 7.65 6.42 11.40
N GLN A 12 8.57 5.54 10.99
CA GLN A 12 8.62 5.05 9.60
C GLN A 12 7.34 4.32 9.21
N ILE A 13 6.85 3.41 10.06
CA ILE A 13 5.61 2.67 9.82
C ILE A 13 4.39 3.61 9.81
N GLN A 14 4.32 4.58 10.71
CA GLN A 14 3.25 5.59 10.71
C GLN A 14 3.24 6.42 9.43
N ASN A 15 4.41 6.87 8.95
CA ASN A 15 4.52 7.62 7.70
C ASN A 15 4.07 6.78 6.51
N LEU A 16 4.50 5.51 6.45
CA LEU A 16 4.09 4.58 5.40
C LEU A 16 2.57 4.34 5.41
N ALA A 17 1.99 4.09 6.58
CA ALA A 17 0.55 3.91 6.73
C ALA A 17 -0.23 5.16 6.30
N HIS A 18 0.27 6.35 6.61
CA HIS A 18 -0.34 7.61 6.20
C HIS A 18 -0.30 7.78 4.67
N GLU A 19 0.84 7.51 4.02
CA GLU A 19 0.93 7.57 2.55
C GLU A 19 0.04 6.52 1.87
N LEU A 20 0.02 5.27 2.35
CA LEU A 20 -0.89 4.24 1.85
C LEU A 20 -2.36 4.65 1.99
N SER A 21 -2.73 5.33 3.09
CA SER A 21 -4.09 5.83 3.29
C SER A 21 -4.47 6.92 2.28
N LYS A 22 -3.55 7.87 2.01
CA LYS A 22 -3.77 8.91 0.99
C LYS A 22 -3.95 8.31 -0.40
N LEU A 23 -3.15 7.30 -0.74
CA LEU A 23 -3.23 6.60 -2.02
C LEU A 23 -4.54 5.81 -2.15
N ALA A 24 -4.96 5.13 -1.08
CA ALA A 24 -6.23 4.41 -1.06
C ALA A 24 -7.42 5.35 -1.28
N ILE A 25 -7.43 6.53 -0.65
CA ILE A 25 -8.45 7.57 -0.89
C ILE A 25 -8.43 8.04 -2.35
N ALA A 26 -7.24 8.26 -2.92
CA ALA A 26 -7.08 8.75 -4.29
C ALA A 26 -7.51 7.75 -5.36
N CYS A 27 -7.40 6.44 -5.08
CA CYS A 27 -7.79 5.34 -5.96
C CYS A 27 -9.18 4.76 -5.62
N ASP A 28 -9.82 5.24 -4.54
CA ASP A 28 -11.09 4.70 -4.01
C ASP A 28 -10.98 3.20 -3.67
N ILE A 29 -9.94 2.84 -2.91
CA ILE A 29 -9.66 1.47 -2.45
C ILE A 29 -10.12 1.32 -0.99
N GLU A 30 -10.90 0.28 -0.73
CA GLU A 30 -11.26 -0.12 0.63
C GLU A 30 -10.14 -0.97 1.25
N LEU A 31 -9.38 -0.37 2.18
CA LEU A 31 -8.29 -1.04 2.89
C LEU A 31 -8.80 -2.15 3.82
N GLY A 32 -7.96 -3.17 4.03
CA GLY A 32 -8.26 -4.27 4.95
C GLY A 32 -9.03 -5.45 4.36
N LYS A 33 -9.43 -5.37 3.07
CA LYS A 33 -10.02 -6.54 2.39
C LYS A 33 -9.01 -7.68 2.27
N PRO A 34 -9.43 -8.93 2.56
CA PRO A 34 -8.60 -10.11 2.30
C PRO A 34 -8.16 -10.18 0.84
N GLY A 35 -6.88 -10.48 0.59
CA GLY A 35 -6.32 -10.61 -0.77
C GLY A 35 -6.05 -9.29 -1.50
N LEU A 36 -6.36 -8.13 -0.90
CA LEU A 36 -6.16 -6.83 -1.55
C LEU A 36 -4.68 -6.56 -1.87
N ALA A 37 -3.77 -6.83 -0.92
CA ALA A 37 -2.35 -6.57 -1.09
C ALA A 37 -1.78 -7.41 -2.23
N GLU A 38 -2.16 -8.68 -2.30
CA GLU A 38 -1.76 -9.63 -3.33
C GLU A 38 -2.24 -9.19 -4.71
N ARG A 39 -3.49 -8.70 -4.82
CA ARG A 39 -4.03 -8.15 -6.07
C ARG A 39 -3.25 -6.91 -6.53
N ILE A 40 -2.96 -5.98 -5.62
CA ILE A 40 -2.16 -4.79 -5.93
C ILE A 40 -0.75 -5.20 -6.40
N LEU A 41 -0.10 -6.15 -5.71
CA LEU A 41 1.22 -6.66 -6.08
C LEU A 41 1.22 -7.32 -7.47
N LYS A 42 0.14 -8.06 -7.79
CA LYS A 42 -0.18 -8.64 -9.12
C LYS A 42 -0.53 -7.61 -10.19
N ASN A 43 -0.42 -6.31 -9.89
CA ASN A 43 -0.74 -5.23 -10.81
C ASN A 43 -2.21 -5.23 -11.26
N ASP A 44 -3.12 -5.76 -10.44
CA ASP A 44 -4.56 -5.73 -10.71
C ASP A 44 -5.14 -4.35 -10.35
N SER A 45 -5.17 -3.44 -11.33
CA SER A 45 -5.69 -2.08 -11.16
C SER A 45 -7.22 -2.01 -11.03
N THR A 46 -7.93 -3.14 -11.19
CA THR A 46 -9.41 -3.17 -11.03
C THR A 46 -9.84 -3.00 -9.58
N VAL A 47 -8.90 -3.05 -8.63
CA VAL A 47 -9.16 -2.74 -7.22
C VAL A 47 -9.43 -1.25 -6.98
N CYS A 48 -9.02 -0.36 -7.89
CA CYS A 48 -9.33 1.06 -7.77
C CYS A 48 -10.76 1.34 -8.24
N GLY A 49 -11.60 1.89 -7.37
CA GLY A 49 -12.94 2.37 -7.74
C GLY A 49 -12.91 3.61 -8.63
N LYS A 50 -11.79 4.36 -8.62
CA LYS A 50 -11.54 5.50 -9.52
C LYS A 50 -10.32 5.25 -10.39
N ASN A 51 -10.40 5.65 -11.66
CA ASN A 51 -9.26 5.55 -12.56
C ASN A 51 -8.13 6.52 -12.14
N ASN A 52 -7.15 6.02 -11.39
CA ASN A 52 -5.99 6.76 -10.94
C ASN A 52 -4.73 5.89 -11.02
N PRO A 53 -4.17 5.69 -12.24
CA PRO A 53 -3.06 4.76 -12.46
C PRO A 53 -1.80 5.18 -11.70
N LYS A 54 -1.62 6.48 -11.47
CA LYS A 54 -0.49 7.01 -10.70
C LYS A 54 -0.57 6.62 -9.21
N ALA A 55 -1.74 6.78 -8.60
CA ALA A 55 -1.94 6.39 -7.20
C ALA A 55 -1.80 4.88 -7.02
N PHE A 56 -2.35 4.09 -7.95
CA PHE A 56 -2.21 2.64 -7.95
C PHE A 56 -0.73 2.20 -8.02
N GLU A 57 0.03 2.74 -8.97
CA GLU A 57 1.44 2.38 -9.13
C GLU A 57 2.28 2.76 -7.90
N GLN A 58 2.04 3.94 -7.29
CA GLN A 58 2.72 4.31 -6.05
C GLN A 58 2.38 3.35 -4.90
N MET A 59 1.11 2.95 -4.78
CA MET A 59 0.69 2.00 -3.75
C MET A 59 1.37 0.64 -3.96
N ARG A 60 1.43 0.16 -5.20
CA ARG A 60 2.14 -1.06 -5.57
C ARG A 60 3.63 -1.00 -5.26
N GLN A 61 4.27 0.14 -5.53
CA GLN A 61 5.69 0.36 -5.20
C GLN A 61 5.95 0.28 -3.69
N HIS A 62 5.12 0.96 -2.88
CA HIS A 62 5.22 0.91 -1.42
C HIS A 62 5.05 -0.52 -0.87
N LEU A 63 4.08 -1.27 -1.38
CA LEU A 63 3.86 -2.66 -0.95
C LEU A 63 4.99 -3.58 -1.41
N THR A 64 5.50 -3.41 -2.63
CA THR A 64 6.64 -4.19 -3.14
C THR A 64 7.87 -4.00 -2.26
N ALA A 65 8.16 -2.75 -1.89
CA ALA A 65 9.28 -2.42 -1.00
C ALA A 65 9.07 -2.96 0.41
N LEU A 66 7.85 -2.88 0.95
CA LEU A 66 7.53 -3.37 2.30
C LEU A 66 7.65 -4.90 2.43
N PHE A 67 7.20 -5.64 1.41
CA PHE A 67 7.19 -7.10 1.42
C PHE A 67 8.42 -7.75 0.76
N ASN A 68 9.36 -6.94 0.27
CA ASN A 68 10.54 -7.40 -0.46
C ASN A 68 10.20 -8.38 -1.61
N VAL A 69 9.15 -8.06 -2.37
CA VAL A 69 8.71 -8.88 -3.50
C VAL A 69 9.57 -8.56 -4.72
N GLU A 70 10.19 -9.57 -5.32
CA GLU A 70 10.94 -9.39 -6.56
C GLU A 70 10.00 -9.05 -7.71
N LYS A 71 10.37 -8.05 -8.53
CA LYS A 71 9.64 -7.71 -9.76
C LYS A 71 9.79 -8.86 -10.78
N GLY A 72 8.92 -9.87 -10.67
CA GLY A 72 8.91 -11.03 -11.58
C GLY A 72 8.29 -12.30 -11.00
N ALA A 73 8.02 -12.37 -9.69
CA ALA A 73 7.46 -13.56 -9.04
C ALA A 73 6.01 -13.33 -8.59
N VAL A 74 5.09 -13.08 -9.54
CA VAL A 74 3.64 -13.11 -9.23
C VAL A 74 2.76 -13.35 -10.45
#